data_AF-A0A9P7L6M2-F1
#
_entry.id   AF-A0A9P7L6M2-F1
#
_cell.length_a   1.000
_cell.length_b   1.000
_cell.length_c   1.000
_cell.angle_alpha   90.00
_cell.angle_beta   90.00
_cell.angle_gamma   90.00
#
_symmetry.space_group_name_H-M   'P 1'
#
loop_
_entity.id
_entity.type
_entity.pdbx_description
1 polymer ?
#
loop_
_entity_poly.entity_id
_entity_poly.type
_entity_poly.pdbx_seq_one_letter_code
_entity_poly.pdbx_strand_id
1 'polypeptide(L)'
;MMFLELTAPRSPTPESASTISEDNKMVALTPPGPAFAKTTNTTSTEVDVENTDKVSLQSSFNDHELKEPKAFDQMIAHLNAMRAKVQALESENTELKAQVEYEKSFKEHFSKNLDEANNNWHSAELEAAAKEAELGRVRERLSLVQAQAAEQEQLHAVKEQNIELQARIRIQFFLTTHQHVQTIKHMVHDWKIQVEQKIEEDYENNKIKANDPEAADDAEYERLKALIEGHDYIITNIKKGNEKIATQIKALRETENATLISELTANRFEAFLEEREKMVAQLEQEKQEFVDMIPTETKVDRKKAKKAAKKAKKAKKAKKAKKAKKANAKK
;
A
#
# COMPACT_ATOMS: atom_id res chain seq x y z
N MET A 1 -1.91 -11.89 -38.99
CA MET A 1 -3.17 -11.15 -39.16
C MET A 1 -3.38 -10.31 -37.91
N MET A 2 -3.57 -9.00 -38.07
CA MET A 2 -3.92 -8.08 -36.98
C MET A 2 -5.43 -8.15 -36.74
N PHE A 3 -5.87 -8.30 -35.49
CA PHE A 3 -7.28 -8.11 -35.12
C PHE A 3 -7.37 -7.11 -33.98
N LEU A 4 -8.20 -6.10 -34.23
CA LEU A 4 -8.46 -4.91 -33.43
C LEU A 4 -9.18 -5.23 -32.12
N GLU A 5 -8.86 -4.44 -31.08
CA GLU A 5 -9.62 -4.33 -29.83
C GLU A 5 -11.04 -3.80 -30.07
N LEU A 6 -12.01 -4.45 -29.41
CA LEU A 6 -13.39 -3.98 -29.28
C LEU A 6 -13.59 -3.52 -27.83
N THR A 7 -13.52 -2.21 -27.62
CA THR A 7 -13.83 -1.57 -26.33
C THR A 7 -15.32 -1.25 -26.27
N ALA A 8 -16.01 -1.65 -25.19
CA ALA A 8 -17.38 -1.25 -24.89
C ALA A 8 -17.43 -0.33 -23.64
N PRO A 9 -18.43 0.56 -23.54
CA PRO A 9 -18.35 1.82 -22.79
C PRO A 9 -18.76 1.72 -21.32
N ARG A 10 -18.25 2.61 -20.47
CA ARG A 10 -18.75 2.86 -19.10
C ARG A 10 -19.63 4.12 -19.07
N SER A 11 -20.79 4.00 -18.44
CA SER A 11 -21.67 5.08 -17.98
C SER A 11 -21.75 5.05 -16.43
N PRO A 12 -22.46 5.98 -15.76
CA PRO A 12 -21.91 7.20 -15.18
C PRO A 12 -21.87 7.18 -13.63
N THR A 13 -21.04 8.05 -13.07
CA THR A 13 -20.84 8.31 -11.64
C THR A 13 -22.02 9.10 -11.04
N PRO A 14 -22.51 8.80 -9.82
CA PRO A 14 -23.44 9.67 -9.12
C PRO A 14 -22.71 10.69 -8.24
N GLU A 15 -23.22 11.92 -8.26
CA GLU A 15 -22.89 13.01 -7.35
C GLU A 15 -23.44 12.75 -5.93
N SER A 16 -22.77 13.28 -4.90
CA SER A 16 -23.41 13.68 -3.65
C SER A 16 -22.61 14.80 -2.98
N ALA A 17 -23.30 15.92 -2.79
CA ALA A 17 -22.89 17.08 -2.02
C ALA A 17 -22.97 16.82 -0.51
N SER A 18 -22.14 17.51 0.27
CA SER A 18 -22.46 17.78 1.68
C SER A 18 -21.74 19.03 2.21
N THR A 19 -22.53 19.93 2.77
CA THR A 19 -22.23 21.23 3.40
C THR A 19 -22.11 21.11 4.92
N ILE A 20 -21.12 21.77 5.54
CA ILE A 20 -21.06 22.02 7.01
C ILE A 20 -20.20 23.30 7.20
N SER A 21 -20.76 24.50 7.42
CA SER A 21 -21.21 25.16 8.67
C SER A 21 -20.11 25.36 9.74
N GLU A 22 -19.62 26.59 9.86
CA GLU A 22 -18.64 27.07 10.85
C GLU A 22 -19.36 27.75 12.03
N ASP A 23 -19.17 27.24 13.24
CA ASP A 23 -19.54 27.87 14.52
C ASP A 23 -18.30 28.52 15.14
N ASN A 24 -18.31 29.83 15.33
CA ASN A 24 -17.23 30.59 15.97
C ASN A 24 -17.75 31.24 17.27
N LYS A 25 -17.34 30.72 18.43
CA LYS A 25 -17.78 31.20 19.75
C LYS A 25 -16.58 31.69 20.56
N MET A 26 -16.42 33.01 20.61
CA MET A 26 -15.49 33.73 21.49
C MET A 26 -15.84 33.51 22.96
N VAL A 27 -14.85 33.17 23.79
CA VAL A 27 -14.95 33.21 25.26
C VAL A 27 -13.92 34.21 25.77
N ALA A 28 -14.42 35.28 26.37
CA ALA A 28 -13.65 36.33 27.02
C ALA A 28 -13.14 35.86 28.40
N LEU A 29 -11.90 36.24 28.73
CA LEU A 29 -11.27 36.05 30.03
C LEU A 29 -11.59 37.21 30.97
N THR A 30 -12.06 36.90 32.18
CA THR A 30 -12.24 37.85 33.29
C THR A 30 -11.10 37.68 34.30
N PRO A 31 -10.44 38.74 34.79
CA PRO A 31 -9.51 38.64 35.92
C PRO A 31 -10.20 38.96 37.27
N PRO A 32 -9.90 38.24 38.38
CA PRO A 32 -10.29 38.69 39.71
C PRO A 32 -9.24 39.64 40.31
N GLY A 33 -9.72 40.70 40.96
CA GLY A 33 -8.95 41.84 41.46
C GLY A 33 -8.23 41.64 42.81
N PRO A 34 -7.53 42.68 43.30
CA PRO A 34 -6.68 42.58 44.48
C PRO A 34 -7.46 42.79 45.78
N ALA A 35 -7.20 41.93 46.77
CA ALA A 35 -7.66 42.09 48.14
C ALA A 35 -6.65 42.92 48.94
N PHE A 36 -7.07 44.08 49.45
CA PHE A 36 -6.31 44.85 50.43
C PHE A 36 -6.71 44.45 51.85
N ALA A 37 -5.76 43.94 52.62
CA ALA A 37 -5.91 43.70 54.05
C ALA A 37 -5.64 44.99 54.84
N LYS A 38 -6.62 45.33 55.67
CA LYS A 38 -6.65 46.48 56.58
C LYS A 38 -5.98 46.07 57.89
N THR A 39 -5.03 46.84 58.41
CA THR A 39 -4.59 46.72 59.81
C THR A 39 -4.61 48.09 60.47
N THR A 40 -5.47 48.20 61.48
CA THR A 40 -5.56 49.29 62.46
C THR A 40 -4.62 48.99 63.62
N ASN A 41 -3.90 49.99 64.12
CA ASN A 41 -3.44 49.98 65.51
C ASN A 41 -3.49 51.40 66.09
N THR A 42 -4.43 51.56 67.02
CA THR A 42 -4.50 52.56 68.08
C THR A 42 -3.45 52.31 69.15
N THR A 43 -2.83 53.34 69.72
CA THR A 43 -2.35 53.34 71.12
C THR A 43 -2.24 54.77 71.64
N SER A 44 -3.00 55.04 72.69
CA SER A 44 -2.99 56.27 73.51
C SER A 44 -1.71 56.41 74.34
N THR A 45 -1.38 57.63 74.75
CA THR A 45 -0.77 57.88 76.07
C THR A 45 -1.14 59.27 76.56
N GLU A 46 -2.01 59.29 77.57
CA GLU A 46 -2.19 60.36 78.55
C GLU A 46 -0.88 60.58 79.31
N VAL A 47 -0.48 61.84 79.50
CA VAL A 47 0.53 62.21 80.49
C VAL A 47 -0.08 63.28 81.40
N ASP A 48 -0.47 62.81 82.57
CA ASP A 48 -0.82 63.57 83.75
C ASP A 48 0.47 64.07 84.43
N VAL A 49 0.54 65.36 84.80
CA VAL A 49 1.64 65.90 85.62
C VAL A 49 1.05 66.82 86.68
N GLU A 50 0.66 66.19 87.78
CA GLU A 50 0.51 66.79 89.10
C GLU A 50 1.92 67.01 89.69
N ASN A 51 2.27 68.23 90.07
CA ASN A 51 3.26 68.47 91.12
C ASN A 51 3.12 69.87 91.75
N THR A 52 2.39 69.85 92.86
CA THR A 52 2.45 70.77 93.99
C THR A 52 3.86 70.80 94.58
N ASP A 53 4.41 72.00 94.83
CA ASP A 53 5.12 72.21 96.09
C ASP A 53 5.01 73.65 96.58
N LYS A 54 4.65 73.79 97.85
CA LYS A 54 4.47 75.04 98.59
C LYS A 54 5.62 75.14 99.57
N VAL A 55 6.41 76.22 99.51
CA VAL A 55 7.26 76.61 100.63
C VAL A 55 6.99 78.06 100.99
N SER A 56 6.34 78.21 102.15
CA SER A 56 6.10 79.45 102.88
C SER A 56 7.34 79.79 103.69
N LEU A 57 7.92 80.97 103.48
CA LEU A 57 8.79 81.62 104.48
C LEU A 57 8.44 83.10 104.57
N GLN A 58 7.95 83.45 105.75
CA GLN A 58 7.53 84.77 106.20
C GLN A 58 8.67 85.34 107.04
N SER A 59 9.31 86.43 106.61
CA SER A 59 10.10 87.27 107.52
C SER A 59 10.01 88.75 107.12
N SER A 60 9.44 89.51 108.05
CA SER A 60 9.32 90.96 108.15
C SER A 60 10.66 91.68 108.00
N PHE A 61 10.71 92.75 107.21
CA PHE A 61 11.04 94.11 107.68
C PHE A 61 10.78 95.13 106.56
N ASN A 62 10.27 96.29 106.98
CA ASN A 62 9.57 97.31 106.21
C ASN A 62 10.44 98.13 105.23
N ASP A 63 9.72 98.62 104.21
CA ASP A 63 9.87 99.89 103.49
C ASP A 63 11.15 100.13 102.68
N HIS A 64 11.09 99.83 101.38
CA HIS A 64 11.00 100.86 100.34
C HIS A 64 10.78 100.21 98.96
N GLU A 65 9.58 100.41 98.40
CA GLU A 65 9.25 100.08 97.01
C GLU A 65 10.15 100.87 96.04
N LEU A 66 10.76 100.20 95.05
CA LEU A 66 10.69 100.56 93.63
C LEU A 66 11.46 99.57 92.72
N LYS A 67 10.66 98.69 92.09
CA LYS A 67 10.75 98.17 90.71
C LYS A 67 12.02 97.44 90.23
N GLU A 68 12.09 96.13 90.45
CA GLU A 68 12.77 95.19 89.52
C GLU A 68 12.41 93.66 89.56
N PRO A 69 11.22 93.17 89.99
CA PRO A 69 10.89 91.73 89.86
C PRO A 69 10.62 91.25 88.41
N LYS A 70 10.14 92.16 87.55
CA LYS A 70 9.54 91.80 86.26
C LYS A 70 10.52 91.21 85.23
N ALA A 71 11.79 91.62 85.25
CA ALA A 71 12.78 91.22 84.24
C ALA A 71 13.34 89.80 84.50
N PHE A 72 13.53 89.42 85.76
CA PHE A 72 14.04 88.09 86.12
C PHE A 72 12.98 87.00 85.91
N ASP A 73 11.73 87.27 86.29
CA ASP A 73 10.60 86.38 86.02
C ASP A 73 10.36 86.19 84.51
N GLN A 74 10.55 87.25 83.71
CA GLN A 74 10.52 87.16 82.25
C GLN A 74 11.65 86.29 81.69
N MET A 75 12.86 86.36 82.26
CA MET A 75 13.99 85.55 81.85
C MET A 75 13.78 84.05 82.17
N ILE A 76 13.24 83.73 83.36
CA ILE A 76 12.87 82.36 83.73
C ILE A 76 11.74 81.82 82.85
N ALA A 77 10.70 82.63 82.58
CA ALA A 77 9.63 82.25 81.67
C ALA A 77 10.16 81.97 80.26
N HIS A 78 11.09 82.80 79.77
CA HIS A 78 11.74 82.61 78.47
C HIS A 78 12.61 81.34 78.44
N LEU A 79 13.37 81.05 79.50
CA LEU A 79 14.17 79.81 79.64
C LEU A 79 13.29 78.56 79.66
N ASN A 80 12.17 78.58 80.39
CA ASN A 80 11.23 77.47 80.43
C ASN A 80 10.53 77.28 79.07
N ALA A 81 10.17 78.36 78.39
CA ALA A 81 9.63 78.31 77.03
C ALA A 81 10.64 77.73 76.03
N MET A 82 11.92 78.10 76.14
CA MET A 82 12.99 77.49 75.32
C MET A 82 13.15 76.00 75.64
N ARG A 83 13.13 75.59 76.91
CA ARG A 83 13.23 74.18 77.30
C ARG A 83 12.07 73.36 76.74
N ALA A 84 10.83 73.85 76.87
CA ALA A 84 9.65 73.19 76.29
C ALA A 84 9.75 73.08 74.76
N LYS A 85 10.26 74.12 74.10
CA LYS A 85 10.50 74.11 72.65
C LYS A 85 11.57 73.09 72.25
N VAL A 86 12.66 72.97 73.00
CA VAL A 86 13.70 71.96 72.75
C VAL A 86 13.14 70.55 72.93
N GLN A 87 12.38 70.30 73.99
CA GLN A 87 11.75 68.98 74.21
C GLN A 87 10.76 68.62 73.10
N ALA A 88 9.95 69.57 72.63
CA ALA A 88 9.05 69.35 71.49
C ALA A 88 9.82 69.02 70.20
N LEU A 89 10.92 69.75 69.95
CA LEU A 89 11.80 69.48 68.81
C LEU A 89 12.51 68.12 68.92
N GLU A 90 12.89 67.69 70.13
CA GLU A 90 13.49 66.37 70.38
C GLU A 90 12.47 65.24 70.14
N SER A 91 11.22 65.41 70.57
CA SER A 91 10.15 64.46 70.26
C SER A 91 9.87 64.38 68.76
N GLU A 92 9.77 65.53 68.08
CA GLU A 92 9.56 65.59 66.63
C GLU A 92 10.73 64.95 65.87
N ASN A 93 11.97 65.18 66.31
CA ASN A 93 13.15 64.54 65.71
C ASN A 93 13.14 63.01 65.88
N THR A 94 12.63 62.52 67.01
CA THR A 94 12.52 61.08 67.29
C THR A 94 11.44 60.44 66.41
N GLU A 95 10.30 61.10 66.25
CA GLU A 95 9.23 60.67 65.34
C GLU A 95 9.70 60.66 63.88
N LEU A 96 10.37 61.72 63.43
CA LEU A 96 10.94 61.80 62.08
C LEU A 96 11.96 60.68 61.82
N LYS A 97 12.81 60.34 62.80
CA LYS A 97 13.75 59.21 62.66
C LYS A 97 13.03 57.87 62.51
N ALA A 98 11.97 57.64 63.29
CA ALA A 98 11.16 56.42 63.18
C ALA A 98 10.46 56.33 61.82
N GLN A 99 9.92 57.46 61.32
CA GLN A 99 9.32 57.53 60.00
C GLN A 99 10.33 57.24 58.89
N VAL A 100 11.53 57.82 58.94
CA VAL A 100 12.59 57.57 57.95
C VAL A 100 12.98 56.09 57.91
N GLU A 101 13.14 55.43 59.07
CA GLU A 101 13.50 54.01 59.10
C GLU A 101 12.36 53.12 58.58
N TYR A 102 11.11 53.45 58.92
CA TYR A 102 9.94 52.77 58.35
C TYR A 102 9.89 52.90 56.83
N GLU A 103 10.00 54.13 56.29
CA GLU A 103 9.99 54.39 54.85
C GLU A 103 11.14 53.68 54.13
N LYS A 104 12.32 53.61 54.76
CA LYS A 104 13.47 52.86 54.23
C LYS A 104 13.20 51.36 54.16
N SER A 105 12.67 50.76 55.22
CA SER A 105 12.32 49.33 55.26
C SER A 105 11.20 48.98 54.26
N PHE A 106 10.21 49.86 54.15
CA PHE A 106 9.08 49.72 53.24
C PHE A 106 9.53 49.80 51.78
N LYS A 107 10.41 50.76 51.47
CA LYS A 107 11.03 50.87 50.15
C LYS A 107 11.87 49.63 49.82
N GLU A 108 12.61 49.09 50.77
CA GLU A 108 13.38 47.85 50.57
C GLU A 108 12.47 46.65 50.29
N HIS A 109 11.37 46.51 51.04
CA HIS A 109 10.38 45.46 50.80
C HIS A 109 9.75 45.59 49.40
N PHE A 110 9.38 46.80 48.98
CA PHE A 110 8.87 47.03 47.64
C PHE A 110 9.90 46.73 46.54
N SER A 111 11.17 47.09 46.76
CA SER A 111 12.24 46.75 45.82
C SER A 111 12.35 45.24 45.65
N LYS A 112 12.37 44.48 46.77
CA LYS A 112 12.43 43.02 46.75
C LYS A 112 11.23 42.40 46.04
N ASN A 113 10.01 42.86 46.33
CA ASN A 113 8.81 42.39 45.65
C ASN A 113 8.83 42.68 44.14
N LEU A 114 9.38 43.83 43.75
CA LEU A 114 9.49 44.21 42.34
C LEU A 114 10.53 43.33 41.61
N ASP A 115 11.66 43.06 42.25
CA ASP A 115 12.69 42.15 41.73
C ASP A 115 12.13 40.72 41.58
N GLU A 116 11.38 40.23 42.57
CA GLU A 116 10.73 38.92 42.52
C GLU A 116 9.66 38.84 41.42
N ALA A 117 8.81 39.86 41.30
CA ALA A 117 7.81 39.93 40.24
C ALA A 117 8.47 39.94 38.85
N ASN A 118 9.58 40.67 38.69
CA ASN A 118 10.34 40.71 37.44
C ASN A 118 10.97 39.35 37.11
N ASN A 119 11.54 38.66 38.09
CA ASN A 119 12.09 37.31 37.91
C ASN A 119 11.00 36.30 37.53
N ASN A 120 9.85 36.35 38.19
CA ASN A 120 8.71 35.48 37.88
C ASN A 120 8.18 35.72 36.47
N TRP A 121 8.11 36.99 36.03
CA TRP A 121 7.71 37.33 34.67
C TRP A 121 8.68 36.75 33.63
N HIS A 122 9.98 36.95 33.81
CA HIS A 122 10.99 36.37 32.92
C HIS A 122 10.96 34.83 32.90
N SER A 123 10.72 34.20 34.05
CA SER A 123 10.58 32.74 34.12
C SER A 123 9.35 32.25 33.34
N ALA A 124 8.21 32.94 33.46
CA ALA A 124 7.00 32.60 32.72
C ALA A 124 7.17 32.83 31.20
N GLU A 125 7.88 33.89 30.81
CA GLU A 125 8.21 34.17 29.41
C GLU A 125 9.09 33.06 28.81
N LEU A 126 10.11 32.61 29.54
CA LEU A 126 10.99 31.52 29.11
C LEU A 126 10.24 30.19 29.00
N GLU A 127 9.35 29.89 29.96
CA GLU A 127 8.50 28.69 29.90
C GLU A 127 7.54 28.73 28.71
N ALA A 128 6.91 29.88 28.45
CA ALA A 128 6.02 30.07 27.30
C ALA A 128 6.77 29.88 25.98
N ALA A 129 7.98 30.45 25.85
CA ALA A 129 8.82 30.27 24.67
C ALA A 129 9.23 28.79 24.47
N ALA A 130 9.57 28.08 25.54
CA ALA A 130 9.90 26.66 25.49
C ALA A 130 8.70 25.81 25.02
N LYS A 131 7.50 26.09 25.55
CA LYS A 131 6.25 25.42 25.15
C LYS A 131 5.88 25.70 23.70
N GLU A 132 6.04 26.93 23.21
CA GLU A 132 5.77 27.25 21.80
C GLU A 132 6.75 26.53 20.87
N ALA A 133 8.03 26.45 21.23
CA ALA A 133 9.01 25.68 20.46
C ALA A 133 8.66 24.18 20.43
N GLU A 134 8.17 23.62 21.54
CA GLU A 134 7.70 22.23 21.58
C GLU A 134 6.44 22.01 20.74
N LEU A 135 5.46 22.92 20.80
CA LEU A 135 4.28 22.88 19.94
C LEU A 135 4.67 22.95 18.46
N GLY A 136 5.65 23.78 18.09
CA GLY A 136 6.21 23.81 16.74
C GLY A 136 6.72 22.44 16.28
N ARG A 137 7.53 21.77 17.12
CA ARG A 137 8.03 20.41 16.84
C ARG A 137 6.91 19.38 16.74
N VAL A 138 5.88 19.47 17.59
CA VAL A 138 4.73 18.55 17.54
C VAL A 138 3.92 18.76 16.26
N ARG A 139 3.68 20.01 15.84
CA ARG A 139 3.00 20.34 14.58
C ARG A 139 3.77 19.78 13.38
N GLU A 140 5.09 19.93 13.36
CA GLU A 140 5.94 19.38 12.30
C GLU A 140 5.87 17.85 12.24
N ARG A 141 5.99 17.17 13.39
CA ARG A 141 5.85 15.71 13.47
C ARG A 141 4.47 15.24 13.00
N LEU A 142 3.41 15.94 13.41
CA LEU A 142 2.04 15.62 12.99
C LEU A 142 1.90 15.74 11.46
N SER A 143 2.45 16.79 10.86
CA SER A 143 2.45 16.99 9.41
C SER A 143 3.16 15.85 8.68
N LEU A 144 4.31 15.39 9.18
CA LEU A 144 5.05 14.25 8.60
C LEU A 144 4.25 12.95 8.71
N VAL A 145 3.61 12.69 9.86
CA VAL A 145 2.78 11.48 10.06
C VAL A 145 1.57 11.49 9.12
N GLN A 146 0.92 12.64 8.94
CA GLN A 146 -0.20 12.77 8.01
C GLN A 146 0.24 12.53 6.55
N ALA A 147 1.39 13.07 6.15
CA ALA A 147 1.94 12.83 4.82
C ALA A 147 2.26 11.34 4.59
N GLN A 148 2.87 10.67 5.56
CA GLN A 148 3.17 9.24 5.50
C GLN A 148 1.90 8.38 5.45
N ALA A 149 0.85 8.74 6.21
CA ALA A 149 -0.43 8.05 6.17
C ALA A 149 -1.09 8.16 4.79
N ALA A 150 -1.08 9.35 4.19
CA ALA A 150 -1.61 9.57 2.84
C ALA A 150 -0.82 8.78 1.78
N GLU A 151 0.52 8.74 1.87
CA GLU A 151 1.35 7.94 0.98
C GLU A 151 1.05 6.43 1.12
N GLN A 152 0.88 5.95 2.35
CA GLN A 152 0.56 4.56 2.62
C GLN A 152 -0.83 4.17 2.07
N GLU A 153 -1.82 5.06 2.18
CA GLU A 153 -3.16 4.87 1.61
C GLU A 153 -3.09 4.79 0.08
N GLN A 154 -2.35 5.70 -0.57
CA GLN A 154 -2.13 5.66 -2.02
C GLN A 154 -1.42 4.37 -2.45
N LEU A 155 -0.40 3.94 -1.72
CA LEU A 155 0.30 2.69 -1.99
C LEU A 155 -0.63 1.47 -1.88
N HIS A 156 -1.52 1.47 -0.87
CA HIS A 156 -2.52 0.41 -0.72
C HIS A 156 -3.49 0.39 -1.91
N ALA A 157 -4.02 1.55 -2.30
CA ALA A 157 -4.92 1.67 -3.45
C ALA A 157 -4.27 1.18 -4.75
N VAL A 158 -3.00 1.55 -5.00
CA VAL A 158 -2.25 1.08 -6.18
C VAL A 158 -2.02 -0.43 -6.14
N LYS A 159 -1.71 -1.00 -4.96
CA LYS A 159 -1.55 -2.46 -4.79
C LYS A 159 -2.86 -3.19 -5.10
N GLU A 160 -3.99 -2.68 -4.62
CA GLU A 160 -5.31 -3.27 -4.87
C GLU A 160 -5.68 -3.22 -6.36
N GLN A 161 -5.46 -2.08 -7.02
CA GLN A 161 -5.63 -1.96 -8.47
C GLN A 161 -4.72 -2.92 -9.26
N ASN A 162 -3.47 -3.12 -8.81
CA ASN A 162 -2.55 -4.06 -9.44
C ASN A 162 -3.06 -5.51 -9.32
N ILE A 163 -3.55 -5.91 -8.15
CA ILE A 163 -4.14 -7.24 -7.93
C ILE A 163 -5.34 -7.45 -8.87
N GLU A 164 -6.24 -6.47 -8.96
CA GLU A 164 -7.40 -6.55 -9.84
C GLU A 164 -6.97 -6.66 -11.31
N LEU A 165 -6.00 -5.86 -11.74
CA LEU A 165 -5.49 -5.87 -13.11
C LEU A 165 -4.83 -7.22 -13.45
N GLN A 166 -4.04 -7.80 -12.54
CA GLN A 166 -3.49 -9.14 -12.72
C GLN A 166 -4.58 -10.20 -12.83
N ALA A 167 -5.64 -10.12 -12.01
CA ALA A 167 -6.77 -11.04 -12.09
C ALA A 167 -7.49 -10.95 -13.45
N ARG A 168 -7.72 -9.73 -13.96
CA ARG A 168 -8.30 -9.51 -15.28
C ARG A 168 -7.43 -10.09 -16.40
N ILE A 169 -6.12 -9.87 -16.36
CA ILE A 169 -5.17 -10.44 -17.32
C ILE A 169 -5.26 -11.97 -17.29
N ARG A 170 -5.26 -12.59 -16.10
CA ARG A 170 -5.40 -14.05 -15.96
C ARG A 170 -6.69 -14.56 -16.59
N ILE A 171 -7.83 -13.93 -16.31
CA ILE A 171 -9.14 -14.34 -16.85
C ILE A 171 -9.14 -14.25 -18.38
N GLN A 172 -8.74 -13.11 -18.94
CA GLN A 172 -8.68 -12.95 -20.39
C GLN A 172 -7.76 -13.99 -21.02
N PHE A 173 -6.60 -14.22 -20.40
CA PHE A 173 -5.64 -15.20 -20.86
C PHE A 173 -6.21 -16.62 -20.87
N PHE A 174 -6.96 -17.02 -19.83
CA PHE A 174 -7.63 -18.33 -19.77
C PHE A 174 -8.69 -18.48 -20.85
N LEU A 175 -9.52 -17.45 -21.08
CA LEU A 175 -10.55 -17.48 -22.13
C LEU A 175 -9.93 -17.62 -23.52
N THR A 176 -8.91 -16.83 -23.83
CA THR A 176 -8.20 -16.92 -25.12
C THR A 176 -7.49 -18.27 -25.27
N THR A 177 -6.90 -18.79 -24.19
CA THR A 177 -6.26 -20.11 -24.21
C THR A 177 -7.26 -21.21 -24.49
N HIS A 178 -8.43 -21.17 -23.84
CA HIS A 178 -9.51 -22.12 -24.09
C HIS A 178 -9.95 -22.09 -25.56
N GLN A 179 -10.17 -20.89 -26.13
CA GLN A 179 -10.51 -20.74 -27.54
C GLN A 179 -9.46 -21.38 -28.46
N HIS A 180 -8.17 -21.12 -28.22
CA HIS A 180 -7.09 -21.73 -29.00
C HIS A 180 -7.06 -23.26 -28.88
N VAL A 181 -7.26 -23.80 -27.68
CA VAL A 181 -7.36 -25.26 -27.47
C VAL A 181 -8.50 -25.83 -28.32
N GLN A 182 -9.68 -25.18 -28.33
CA GLN A 182 -10.79 -25.62 -29.18
C GLN A 182 -10.42 -25.55 -30.67
N THR A 183 -9.78 -24.46 -31.13
CA THR A 183 -9.34 -24.35 -32.53
C THR A 183 -8.41 -25.50 -32.92
N ILE A 184 -7.47 -25.89 -32.05
CA ILE A 184 -6.56 -27.02 -32.31
C ILE A 184 -7.35 -28.32 -32.49
N LYS A 185 -8.39 -28.57 -31.67
CA LYS A 185 -9.25 -29.76 -31.83
C LYS A 185 -9.89 -29.82 -33.21
N HIS A 186 -10.51 -28.71 -33.63
CA HIS A 186 -11.15 -28.61 -34.94
C HIS A 186 -10.14 -28.83 -36.07
N MET A 187 -8.95 -28.24 -35.98
CA MET A 187 -7.91 -28.43 -36.99
C MET A 187 -7.46 -29.89 -37.12
N VAL A 188 -7.29 -30.61 -36.00
CA VAL A 188 -6.91 -32.04 -36.04
C VAL A 188 -8.06 -32.87 -36.60
N HIS A 189 -9.30 -32.56 -36.24
CA HIS A 189 -10.49 -33.22 -36.77
C HIS A 189 -10.62 -33.01 -38.29
N ASP A 190 -10.48 -31.78 -38.77
CA ASP A 190 -10.51 -31.45 -40.20
C ASP A 190 -9.39 -32.14 -40.96
N TRP A 191 -8.19 -32.19 -40.38
CA TRP A 191 -7.06 -32.89 -40.99
C TRP A 191 -7.31 -34.40 -41.10
N LYS A 192 -7.89 -35.01 -40.06
CA LYS A 192 -8.32 -36.41 -40.11
C LYS A 192 -9.33 -36.64 -41.24
N ILE A 193 -10.39 -35.82 -41.32
CA ILE A 193 -11.41 -35.92 -42.37
C ILE A 193 -10.77 -35.83 -43.77
N GLN A 194 -9.86 -34.89 -43.99
CA GLN A 194 -9.18 -34.73 -45.28
C GLN A 194 -8.36 -35.96 -45.66
N VAL A 195 -7.66 -36.57 -44.69
CA VAL A 195 -6.89 -37.80 -44.92
C VAL A 195 -7.82 -38.97 -45.26
N GLU A 196 -8.90 -39.15 -44.50
CA GLU A 196 -9.89 -40.21 -44.73
C GLU A 196 -10.60 -40.06 -46.07
N GLN A 197 -11.06 -38.85 -46.41
CA GLN A 197 -11.70 -38.55 -47.70
C GLN A 197 -10.79 -38.89 -48.88
N LYS A 198 -9.52 -38.51 -48.80
CA LYS A 198 -8.55 -38.82 -49.86
C LYS A 198 -8.35 -40.33 -50.04
N ILE A 199 -8.29 -41.07 -48.93
CA ILE A 199 -8.18 -42.53 -48.96
C ILE A 199 -9.44 -43.17 -49.56
N GLU A 200 -10.62 -42.64 -49.23
CA GLU A 200 -11.89 -43.12 -49.76
C GLU A 200 -12.01 -42.85 -51.27
N GLU A 201 -11.64 -41.65 -51.72
CA GLU A 201 -11.59 -41.30 -53.14
C GLU A 201 -10.64 -42.23 -53.91
N ASP A 202 -9.43 -42.48 -53.38
CA ASP A 202 -8.46 -43.40 -53.98
C ASP A 202 -9.00 -44.84 -54.04
N TYR A 203 -9.73 -45.27 -53.00
CA TYR A 203 -10.37 -46.58 -52.94
C TYR A 203 -11.47 -46.75 -54.01
N GLU A 204 -12.44 -45.82 -54.06
CA GLU A 204 -13.53 -45.88 -55.03
C GLU A 204 -13.02 -45.77 -56.48
N ASN A 205 -12.00 -44.93 -56.73
CA ASN A 205 -11.33 -44.84 -58.02
C ASN A 205 -10.66 -46.16 -58.45
N ASN A 206 -10.13 -46.94 -57.51
CA ASN A 206 -9.50 -48.22 -57.78
C ASN A 206 -10.52 -49.34 -57.95
N LYS A 207 -11.63 -49.30 -57.22
CA LYS A 207 -12.76 -50.22 -57.33
C LYS A 207 -13.46 -50.13 -58.68
N ILE A 208 -13.70 -48.92 -59.19
CA ILE A 208 -14.28 -48.69 -60.54
C ILE A 208 -13.42 -49.32 -61.65
N LYS A 209 -12.10 -49.45 -61.44
CA LYS A 209 -11.17 -50.05 -62.42
C LYS A 209 -11.09 -51.58 -62.32
N ALA A 210 -11.66 -52.19 -61.28
CA ALA A 210 -11.53 -53.61 -60.98
C ALA A 210 -12.85 -54.36 -61.25
N ASN A 211 -12.95 -55.01 -62.43
CA ASN A 211 -14.12 -55.82 -62.82
C ASN A 211 -14.15 -57.24 -62.21
N ASP A 212 -13.39 -57.52 -61.15
CA ASP A 212 -13.14 -58.89 -60.63
C ASP A 212 -13.33 -58.95 -59.09
N PRO A 213 -14.16 -59.86 -58.54
CA PRO A 213 -14.40 -59.94 -57.09
C PRO A 213 -13.15 -60.23 -56.25
N GLU A 214 -12.16 -60.96 -56.76
CA GLU A 214 -10.88 -61.19 -56.04
C GLU A 214 -10.06 -59.90 -55.88
N ALA A 215 -10.32 -58.88 -56.71
CA ALA A 215 -9.70 -57.57 -56.58
C ALA A 215 -10.39 -56.66 -55.54
N ALA A 216 -11.63 -56.97 -55.13
CA ALA A 216 -12.38 -56.21 -54.14
C ALA A 216 -11.85 -56.42 -52.71
N ASP A 217 -11.58 -57.67 -52.32
CA ASP A 217 -10.97 -57.97 -51.02
C ASP A 217 -9.56 -57.38 -50.90
N ASP A 218 -8.81 -57.36 -52.02
CA ASP A 218 -7.48 -56.74 -52.10
C ASP A 218 -7.56 -55.22 -51.96
N ALA A 219 -8.61 -54.59 -52.50
CA ALA A 219 -8.85 -53.17 -52.35
C ALA A 219 -9.21 -52.78 -50.90
N GLU A 220 -10.07 -53.54 -50.21
CA GLU A 220 -10.46 -53.23 -48.82
C GLU A 220 -9.28 -53.33 -47.86
N TYR A 221 -8.41 -54.32 -48.05
CA TYR A 221 -7.19 -54.45 -47.27
C TYR A 221 -6.23 -53.28 -47.48
N GLU A 222 -6.04 -52.84 -48.73
CA GLU A 222 -5.17 -51.68 -49.00
C GLU A 222 -5.80 -50.38 -48.50
N ARG A 223 -7.14 -50.26 -48.47
CA ARG A 223 -7.87 -49.14 -47.83
C ARG A 223 -7.62 -49.10 -46.33
N LEU A 224 -7.83 -50.20 -45.60
CA LEU A 224 -7.54 -50.29 -44.16
C LEU A 224 -6.06 -50.00 -43.87
N LYS A 225 -5.15 -50.51 -44.71
CA LYS A 225 -3.72 -50.22 -44.58
C LYS A 225 -3.41 -48.73 -44.78
N ALA A 226 -4.04 -48.08 -45.76
CA ALA A 226 -3.88 -46.65 -45.98
C ALA A 226 -4.45 -45.82 -44.82
N LEU A 227 -5.58 -46.22 -44.23
CA LEU A 227 -6.15 -45.58 -43.03
C LEU A 227 -5.18 -45.65 -41.84
N ILE A 228 -4.58 -46.83 -41.60
CA ILE A 228 -3.58 -47.02 -40.54
C ILE A 228 -2.35 -46.14 -40.78
N GLU A 229 -1.82 -46.14 -42.01
CA GLU A 229 -0.66 -45.31 -42.38
C GLU A 229 -0.96 -43.80 -42.28
N GLY A 230 -2.20 -43.39 -42.62
CA GLY A 230 -2.68 -42.03 -42.49
C GLY A 230 -2.75 -41.56 -41.04
N HIS A 231 -3.31 -42.38 -40.15
CA HIS A 231 -3.33 -42.10 -38.71
C HIS A 231 -1.91 -42.03 -38.13
N ASP A 232 -1.02 -42.95 -38.51
CA ASP A 232 0.39 -42.91 -38.09
C ASP A 232 1.11 -41.62 -38.51
N TYR A 233 0.81 -41.14 -39.73
CA TYR A 233 1.35 -39.88 -40.21
C TYR A 233 0.88 -38.68 -39.38
N ILE A 234 -0.42 -38.60 -39.06
CA ILE A 234 -0.96 -37.52 -38.22
C ILE A 234 -0.35 -37.58 -36.81
N ILE A 235 -0.37 -38.75 -36.17
CA ILE A 235 0.15 -38.96 -34.82
C ILE A 235 1.63 -38.56 -34.73
N THR A 236 2.46 -39.01 -35.67
CA THR A 236 3.90 -38.71 -35.68
C THR A 236 4.16 -37.20 -35.77
N ASN A 237 3.39 -36.49 -36.60
CA ASN A 237 3.51 -35.05 -36.72
C ASN A 237 3.05 -34.30 -35.46
N ILE A 238 1.97 -34.76 -34.81
CA ILE A 238 1.50 -34.16 -33.56
C ILE A 238 2.56 -34.34 -32.47
N LYS A 239 3.08 -35.57 -32.27
CA LYS A 239 4.13 -35.89 -31.28
C LYS A 239 5.40 -35.06 -31.48
N LYS A 240 5.86 -34.90 -32.73
CA LYS A 240 7.01 -34.03 -33.05
C LYS A 240 6.75 -32.56 -32.68
N GLY A 241 5.51 -32.09 -32.82
CA GLY A 241 5.11 -30.76 -32.35
C GLY A 241 5.12 -30.66 -30.82
N ASN A 242 4.66 -31.71 -30.13
CA ASN A 242 4.59 -31.78 -28.67
C ASN A 242 5.98 -31.67 -28.03
N GLU A 243 7.01 -32.30 -28.61
CA GLU A 243 8.40 -32.18 -28.13
C GLU A 243 8.90 -30.72 -28.12
N LYS A 244 8.56 -29.95 -29.17
CA LYS A 244 8.92 -28.52 -29.24
C LYS A 244 8.21 -27.70 -28.17
N ILE A 245 6.92 -27.97 -27.97
CA ILE A 245 6.11 -27.30 -26.93
C ILE A 245 6.67 -27.63 -25.54
N ALA A 246 6.98 -28.90 -25.26
CA ALA A 246 7.58 -29.33 -24.00
C ALA A 246 8.92 -28.61 -23.71
N THR A 247 9.75 -28.45 -24.73
CA THR A 247 11.02 -27.69 -24.61
C THR A 247 10.77 -26.22 -24.29
N GLN A 248 9.76 -25.59 -24.92
CA GLN A 248 9.39 -24.19 -24.65
C GLN A 248 8.83 -24.02 -23.23
N ILE A 249 8.00 -24.95 -22.74
CA ILE A 249 7.51 -24.95 -21.36
C ILE A 249 8.69 -24.98 -20.39
N LYS A 250 9.62 -25.91 -20.59
CA LYS A 250 10.81 -26.03 -19.73
C LYS A 250 11.62 -24.73 -19.69
N ALA A 251 11.90 -24.13 -20.85
CA ALA A 251 12.62 -22.86 -20.93
C ALA A 251 11.91 -21.71 -20.19
N LEU A 252 10.58 -21.63 -20.29
CA LEU A 252 9.79 -20.62 -19.58
C LEU A 252 9.76 -20.83 -18.07
N ARG A 253 9.75 -22.10 -17.61
CA ARG A 253 9.73 -22.45 -16.18
C ARG A 253 11.08 -22.27 -15.50
N GLU A 254 12.18 -22.46 -16.23
CA GLU A 254 13.55 -22.31 -15.72
C GLU A 254 14.08 -20.88 -15.78
N THR A 255 13.27 -19.90 -16.21
CA THR A 255 13.67 -18.50 -16.27
C THR A 255 13.74 -17.88 -14.87
N GLU A 256 14.91 -17.36 -14.46
CA GLU A 256 15.18 -16.83 -13.11
C GLU A 256 14.26 -15.67 -12.68
N ASN A 257 13.79 -14.86 -13.63
CA ASN A 257 12.89 -13.73 -13.39
C ASN A 257 11.55 -13.94 -14.10
N ALA A 258 10.86 -15.03 -13.74
CA ALA A 258 9.55 -15.34 -14.31
C ALA A 258 8.56 -14.19 -14.05
N THR A 259 8.09 -13.58 -15.14
CA THR A 259 6.99 -12.61 -15.13
C THR A 259 5.64 -13.34 -15.16
N LEU A 260 4.56 -12.64 -14.79
CA LEU A 260 3.18 -13.14 -14.95
C LEU A 260 2.91 -13.61 -16.40
N ILE A 261 3.47 -12.92 -17.40
CA ILE A 261 3.27 -13.27 -18.81
C ILE A 261 4.01 -14.56 -19.18
N SER A 262 5.25 -14.76 -18.71
CA SER A 262 5.97 -16.02 -18.96
C SER A 262 5.29 -17.20 -18.27
N GLU A 263 4.80 -17.01 -17.04
CA GLU A 263 4.06 -18.03 -16.30
C GLU A 263 2.77 -18.43 -17.04
N LEU A 264 1.96 -17.43 -17.43
CA LEU A 264 0.74 -17.67 -18.19
C LEU A 264 1.03 -18.33 -19.54
N THR A 265 2.09 -17.90 -20.24
CA THR A 265 2.51 -18.51 -21.50
C THR A 265 2.87 -19.99 -21.33
N ALA A 266 3.58 -20.34 -20.26
CA ALA A 266 3.87 -21.73 -19.92
C ALA A 266 2.58 -22.52 -19.66
N ASN A 267 1.65 -21.98 -18.86
CA ASN A 267 0.34 -22.61 -18.59
C ASN A 267 -0.46 -22.86 -19.88
N ARG A 268 -0.42 -21.94 -20.85
CA ARG A 268 -1.07 -22.12 -22.16
C ARG A 268 -0.44 -23.28 -22.93
N PHE A 269 0.88 -23.34 -22.98
CA PHE A 269 1.57 -24.42 -23.66
C PHE A 269 1.33 -25.77 -23.00
N GLU A 270 1.24 -25.82 -21.68
CA GLU A 270 0.83 -27.01 -20.94
C GLU A 270 -0.59 -27.46 -21.32
N ALA A 271 -1.55 -26.54 -21.39
CA ALA A 271 -2.91 -26.86 -21.84
C ALA A 271 -2.95 -27.34 -23.29
N PHE A 272 -2.15 -26.75 -24.18
CA PHE A 272 -2.02 -27.23 -25.56
C PHE A 272 -1.43 -28.63 -25.62
N LEU A 273 -0.41 -28.90 -24.82
CA LEU A 273 0.26 -30.19 -24.77
C LEU A 273 -0.70 -31.27 -24.26
N GLU A 274 -1.38 -31.02 -23.14
CA GLU A 274 -2.35 -31.96 -22.56
C GLU A 274 -3.45 -32.33 -23.55
N GLU A 275 -4.02 -31.34 -24.24
CA GLU A 275 -5.07 -31.61 -25.21
C GLU A 275 -4.56 -32.35 -26.45
N ARG A 276 -3.36 -32.00 -26.94
CA ARG A 276 -2.75 -32.70 -28.06
C ARG A 276 -2.42 -34.15 -27.73
N GLU A 277 -2.02 -34.45 -26.50
CA GLU A 277 -1.83 -35.84 -26.03
C GLU A 277 -3.17 -36.60 -25.98
N LYS A 278 -4.28 -35.97 -25.55
CA LYS A 278 -5.61 -36.59 -25.62
C LYS A 278 -6.02 -36.92 -27.06
N MET A 279 -5.77 -36.01 -28.00
CA MET A 279 -6.04 -36.24 -29.43
C MET A 279 -5.17 -37.37 -30.00
N VAL A 280 -3.90 -37.45 -29.61
CA VAL A 280 -3.02 -38.56 -29.98
C VAL A 280 -3.58 -39.89 -29.48
N ALA A 281 -3.99 -39.96 -28.21
CA ALA A 281 -4.56 -41.17 -27.63
C ALA A 281 -5.84 -41.63 -28.37
N GLN A 282 -6.71 -40.68 -28.75
CA GLN A 282 -7.90 -40.98 -29.57
C GLN A 282 -7.52 -41.54 -30.94
N LEU A 283 -6.58 -40.90 -31.65
CA LEU A 283 -6.11 -41.38 -32.96
C LEU A 283 -5.41 -42.74 -32.86
N GLU A 284 -4.70 -43.02 -31.77
CA GLU A 284 -4.09 -44.33 -31.52
C GLU A 284 -5.14 -45.41 -31.31
N GLN A 285 -6.23 -45.09 -30.59
CA GLN A 285 -7.37 -46.00 -30.42
C GLN A 285 -8.05 -46.30 -31.76
N GLU A 286 -8.42 -45.26 -32.52
CA GLU A 286 -9.07 -45.40 -33.83
C GLU A 286 -8.19 -46.20 -34.81
N LYS A 287 -6.88 -45.92 -34.81
CA LYS A 287 -5.90 -46.71 -35.57
C LYS A 287 -5.95 -48.19 -35.18
N GLN A 288 -6.02 -48.50 -33.89
CA GLN A 288 -6.07 -49.88 -33.41
C GLN A 288 -7.37 -50.58 -33.88
N GLU A 289 -8.49 -49.88 -33.90
CA GLU A 289 -9.75 -50.40 -34.44
C GLU A 289 -9.60 -50.82 -35.91
N PHE A 290 -8.92 -50.02 -36.75
CA PHE A 290 -8.63 -50.42 -38.14
C PHE A 290 -7.67 -51.61 -38.25
N VAL A 291 -6.69 -51.73 -37.34
CA VAL A 291 -5.77 -52.89 -37.30
C VAL A 291 -6.54 -54.17 -37.01
N ASP A 292 -7.49 -54.12 -36.07
CA ASP A 292 -8.29 -55.27 -35.64
C ASP A 292 -9.28 -55.74 -36.71
N MET A 293 -9.72 -54.83 -37.59
CA MET A 293 -10.56 -55.16 -38.76
C MET A 293 -9.82 -55.95 -39.85
N ILE A 294 -8.48 -56.05 -39.82
CA ILE A 294 -7.71 -56.81 -40.81
C ILE A 294 -7.70 -58.31 -40.43
N PRO A 295 -8.37 -59.21 -41.18
CA PRO A 295 -8.44 -60.62 -40.81
C PRO A 295 -7.05 -61.30 -40.84
N THR A 296 -6.75 -62.12 -39.83
CA THR A 296 -5.46 -62.83 -39.71
C THR A 296 -5.21 -63.87 -40.82
N GLU A 297 -6.27 -64.44 -41.39
CA GLU A 297 -6.19 -65.49 -42.43
C GLU A 297 -5.73 -64.94 -43.80
N THR A 298 -6.17 -63.74 -44.19
CA THR A 298 -5.81 -63.14 -45.49
C THR A 298 -4.33 -62.78 -45.60
N LYS A 299 -3.61 -62.51 -44.50
CA LYS A 299 -2.17 -62.18 -44.51
C LYS A 299 -1.28 -63.36 -44.95
N VAL A 300 -1.62 -64.58 -44.54
CA VAL A 300 -0.80 -65.79 -44.81
C VAL A 300 -1.06 -66.31 -46.23
N ASP A 301 -2.33 -66.35 -46.64
CA ASP A 301 -2.70 -66.87 -47.95
C ASP A 301 -2.38 -65.89 -49.09
N ARG A 302 -2.48 -64.57 -48.86
CA ARG A 302 -1.98 -63.57 -49.84
C ARG A 302 -0.47 -63.63 -50.07
N LYS A 303 0.34 -63.88 -49.03
CA LYS A 303 1.79 -64.06 -49.18
C LYS A 303 2.12 -65.27 -50.06
N LYS A 304 1.36 -66.37 -49.90
CA LYS A 304 1.47 -67.56 -50.78
C LYS A 304 0.99 -67.24 -52.20
N ALA A 305 -0.14 -66.57 -52.36
CA ALA A 305 -0.70 -66.19 -53.67
C ALA A 305 0.21 -65.22 -54.46
N LYS A 306 0.74 -64.16 -53.84
CA LYS A 306 1.71 -63.23 -54.47
C LYS A 306 3.01 -63.96 -54.86
N LYS A 307 3.51 -64.91 -54.05
CA LYS A 307 4.67 -65.75 -54.42
C LYS A 307 4.34 -66.67 -55.61
N ALA A 308 3.15 -67.28 -55.64
CA ALA A 308 2.70 -68.12 -56.74
C ALA A 308 2.52 -67.33 -58.05
N ALA A 309 1.89 -66.16 -58.00
CA ALA A 309 1.70 -65.27 -59.14
C ALA A 309 3.03 -64.77 -59.72
N LYS A 310 4.02 -64.43 -58.86
CA LYS A 310 5.37 -64.03 -59.29
C LYS A 310 6.12 -65.20 -59.96
N LYS A 311 5.97 -66.43 -59.44
CA LYS A 311 6.48 -67.66 -60.09
C LYS A 311 5.80 -67.91 -61.45
N ALA A 312 4.48 -67.75 -61.54
CA ALA A 312 3.71 -67.95 -62.76
C ALA A 312 4.06 -66.92 -63.86
N LYS A 313 4.22 -65.64 -63.51
CA LYS A 313 4.72 -64.60 -64.44
C LYS A 313 6.14 -64.91 -64.93
N LYS A 314 7.05 -65.34 -64.05
CA LYS A 314 8.41 -65.81 -64.46
C LYS A 314 8.34 -67.01 -65.41
N ALA A 315 7.48 -67.99 -65.12
CA ALA A 315 7.31 -69.18 -65.96
C ALA A 315 6.71 -68.86 -67.35
N LYS A 316 5.73 -67.94 -67.43
CA LYS A 316 5.20 -67.44 -68.71
C LYS A 316 6.27 -66.70 -69.53
N LYS A 317 7.12 -65.88 -68.88
CA LYS A 317 8.26 -65.21 -69.54
C LYS A 317 9.28 -66.21 -70.07
N ALA A 318 9.60 -67.25 -69.30
CA ALA A 318 10.52 -68.32 -69.71
C ALA A 318 9.97 -69.19 -70.87
N LYS A 319 8.66 -69.49 -70.88
CA LYS A 319 8.02 -70.20 -72.00
C LYS A 319 8.00 -69.38 -73.29
N LYS A 320 7.76 -68.07 -73.21
CA LYS A 320 7.88 -67.17 -74.39
C LYS A 320 9.32 -67.12 -74.93
N ALA A 321 10.33 -67.08 -74.05
CA ALA A 321 11.74 -67.13 -74.46
C ALA A 321 12.13 -68.48 -75.11
N LYS A 322 11.61 -69.61 -74.62
CA LYS A 322 11.82 -70.94 -75.25
C LYS A 322 11.15 -71.07 -76.62
N LYS A 323 9.93 -70.51 -76.81
CA LYS A 323 9.27 -70.47 -78.12
C LYS A 323 10.02 -69.59 -79.12
N ALA A 324 10.57 -68.46 -78.68
CA ALA A 324 11.40 -67.61 -79.52
C ALA A 324 12.72 -68.30 -79.95
N LYS A 325 13.36 -69.07 -79.06
CA LYS A 325 14.56 -69.86 -79.41
C LYS A 325 14.26 -71.03 -80.37
N LYS A 326 13.09 -71.68 -80.26
CA LYS A 326 12.67 -72.75 -81.20
C LYS A 326 12.30 -72.22 -82.60
N ALA A 327 11.83 -70.99 -82.70
CA ALA A 327 11.56 -70.35 -83.99
C ALA A 327 12.85 -69.94 -84.72
N ASN A 328 13.93 -69.66 -83.99
CA ASN A 328 15.21 -69.24 -84.57
C ASN A 328 16.16 -70.39 -84.94
N ALA A 329 15.85 -71.64 -84.54
CA ALA A 329 16.58 -72.84 -84.93
C ALA A 329 15.95 -73.57 -86.14
N LYS A 330 14.94 -72.95 -86.77
CA LYS A 330 14.24 -73.43 -87.97
C LYS A 330 14.43 -72.50 -89.18
N LYS A 331 15.36 -71.54 -89.09
CA LYS A 331 15.93 -70.79 -90.21
C LYS A 331 17.33 -71.31 -90.47
#